data_AF-C7NM44-F1
#
_entry.id   AF-C7NM44-F1
#
_cell.length_a   1.000
_cell.length_b   1.000
_cell.length_c   1.000
_cell.angle_alpha   90.00
_cell.angle_beta   90.00
_cell.angle_gamma   90.00
#
_symmetry.space_group_name_H-M   'P 1'
#
loop_
_entity.id
_entity.type
_entity.pdbx_description
1 polymer ?
#
loop_
_entity_poly.entity_id
_entity_poly.type
_entity_poly.pdbx_seq_one_letter_code
_entity_poly.pdbx_strand_id
1 'polypeptide(L)'
;MTDIELRNENGKIVGYNTETGEKVPVKFQELGAERIINTPIQENQWDEGKRSLVTTEDIELFVDPVNGDDSNDGSSTNPLQTLQEAANRVPYFQNHDVVITLRSGTYGTGKFPPIISTAKPNNDKSFKIRPDSGLGPSDITISKTLQVSVIDGEPDQATVSDITIGGTVLQKVGNVTYKNCVFDASGSPLSMPDGTGDIAFNAHADCRVELNNCDFGANNYGTGALISKGCQLELNSCTGVLSKYVAEVNRGATLVDTNNGVYGELGYISPGNGGALRHRDGTYAHNKVALSDDFADGQLTDRALHESRAGFYPEWKTIVGSPSATSGALVFPSGSKHIVSPGVRQADGSITTFRISRMMTGTWRWDYQFQVTPSSSYFAVRPIVDDNDNLWRIKVFADGTVNLEKADSGSVSTVVSGSWSVDTASHTIKFVRSKDIDGNGNIGVELIVDGTSQGTATDTFVPQPDLRDIRYYSMDADLHIQTVRETREEGTYR
;
A
#
# COMPACT_ATOMS: atom_id res chain seq x y z
N MET A 1 32.66 -44.00 35.30
CA MET A 1 31.61 -43.01 35.02
C MET A 1 31.43 -42.20 36.29
N THR A 2 31.77 -40.91 36.26
CA THR A 2 31.49 -39.98 37.34
C THR A 2 30.00 -39.65 37.31
N ASP A 3 29.25 -40.09 38.33
CA ASP A 3 27.83 -39.77 38.48
C ASP A 3 27.66 -38.24 38.58
N ILE A 4 26.77 -37.67 37.75
CA ILE A 4 26.39 -36.26 37.83
C ILE A 4 25.41 -36.10 39.00
N GLU A 5 25.77 -35.29 39.99
CA GLU A 5 24.92 -34.97 41.14
C GLU A 5 24.03 -33.77 40.81
N LEU A 6 22.70 -33.96 40.87
CA LEU A 6 21.72 -32.89 40.67
C LEU A 6 21.30 -32.31 42.03
N ARG A 7 21.38 -30.99 42.18
CA ARG A 7 20.99 -30.24 43.39
C ARG A 7 19.97 -29.17 43.05
N ASN A 8 19.02 -28.89 43.95
CA ASN A 8 18.08 -27.78 43.80
C ASN A 8 18.73 -26.43 44.18
N GLU A 9 17.97 -25.33 44.03
CA GLU A 9 18.37 -23.95 44.35
C GLU A 9 18.86 -23.74 45.80
N ASN A 10 18.50 -24.65 46.72
CA ASN A 10 18.94 -24.65 48.12
C ASN A 10 20.10 -25.63 48.37
N GLY A 11 20.73 -26.17 47.33
CA GLY A 11 21.87 -27.08 47.41
C GLY A 11 21.52 -28.52 47.80
N LYS A 12 20.24 -28.88 47.90
CA LYS A 12 19.78 -30.23 48.30
C LYS A 12 19.73 -31.17 47.09
N ILE A 13 20.25 -32.38 47.27
CA ILE A 13 20.26 -33.42 46.22
C ILE A 13 18.81 -33.75 45.82
N VAL A 14 18.53 -33.72 44.53
CA VAL A 14 17.23 -34.08 43.94
C VAL A 14 17.37 -35.36 43.10
N GLY A 15 16.30 -36.16 43.05
CA GLY A 15 16.29 -37.44 42.33
C GLY A 15 16.73 -38.65 43.15
N TYR A 16 16.71 -38.55 44.49
CA TYR A 16 16.94 -39.66 45.40
C TYR A 16 15.90 -39.68 46.52
N ASN A 17 15.48 -40.86 46.94
CA ASN A 17 14.59 -41.05 48.07
C ASN A 17 15.37 -40.73 49.35
N THR A 18 14.88 -39.78 50.14
CA THR A 18 15.57 -39.30 51.35
C THR A 18 15.62 -40.31 52.50
N GLU A 19 14.80 -41.36 52.45
CA GLU A 19 14.78 -42.43 53.46
C GLU A 19 15.60 -43.65 53.06
N THR A 20 15.65 -43.99 51.76
CA THR A 20 16.30 -45.21 51.27
C THR A 20 17.60 -44.97 50.50
N GLY A 21 17.88 -43.74 50.06
CA GLY A 21 19.05 -43.40 49.24
C GLY A 21 18.98 -43.89 47.79
N GLU A 22 17.87 -44.49 47.37
CA GLU A 22 17.69 -45.00 46.00
C GLU A 22 17.37 -43.87 45.01
N LYS A 23 17.84 -44.00 43.75
CA LYS A 23 17.53 -43.06 42.66
C LYS A 23 16.02 -43.07 42.39
N VAL A 24 15.37 -41.92 42.53
CA VAL A 24 13.97 -41.70 42.16
C VAL A 24 13.95 -41.08 40.76
N PRO A 25 13.18 -41.63 39.80
CA PRO A 25 13.07 -41.04 38.47
C PRO A 25 12.57 -39.59 38.56
N VAL A 26 13.44 -38.63 38.27
CA VAL A 26 13.03 -37.23 38.12
C VAL A 26 12.39 -37.11 36.75
N LYS A 27 11.07 -36.90 36.71
CA LYS A 27 10.44 -36.39 35.51
C LYS A 27 10.66 -34.89 35.50
N PHE A 28 11.50 -34.42 34.58
CA PHE A 28 11.51 -33.00 34.25
C PHE A 28 10.13 -32.67 33.70
N GLN A 29 9.41 -31.77 34.37
CA GLN A 29 8.31 -31.07 33.72
C GLN A 29 8.95 -30.33 32.55
N GLU A 30 8.53 -30.63 31.32
CA GLU A 30 9.03 -30.01 30.09
C GLU A 30 8.85 -28.49 30.16
N LEU A 31 9.84 -27.80 30.72
CA LEU A 31 9.96 -26.36 30.64
C LEU A 31 10.48 -26.04 29.24
N GLY A 32 9.55 -25.87 28.30
CA GLY A 32 9.64 -24.93 27.17
C GLY A 32 10.70 -25.14 26.07
N ALA A 33 11.75 -25.92 26.29
CA ALA A 33 12.82 -26.08 25.31
C ALA A 33 12.36 -26.86 24.07
N GLU A 34 11.56 -27.92 24.25
CA GLU A 34 10.98 -28.66 23.12
C GLU A 34 10.04 -27.82 22.26
N ARG A 35 9.36 -26.81 22.83
CA ARG A 35 8.47 -25.95 22.04
C ARG A 35 9.24 -25.00 21.13
N ILE A 36 10.45 -24.57 21.53
CA ILE A 36 11.34 -23.74 20.71
C ILE A 36 12.07 -24.58 19.65
N ILE A 37 12.40 -25.84 19.96
CA ILE A 37 13.12 -26.74 19.06
C ILE A 37 12.18 -27.47 18.07
N ASN A 38 10.91 -27.71 18.40
CA ASN A 38 9.98 -28.45 17.53
C ASN A 38 9.23 -27.58 16.50
N THR A 39 9.15 -26.25 16.66
CA THR A 39 8.56 -25.38 15.63
C THR A 39 9.38 -25.37 14.33
N PRO A 40 10.73 -25.33 14.38
CA PRO A 40 11.56 -25.51 13.19
C PRO A 40 11.45 -26.93 12.59
N ILE A 41 11.33 -28.00 13.39
CA ILE A 41 11.45 -29.39 12.90
C ILE A 41 10.28 -29.83 12.00
N GLN A 42 9.06 -29.30 12.20
CA GLN A 42 7.93 -29.65 11.32
C GLN A 42 7.82 -28.78 10.05
N GLU A 43 8.50 -27.63 9.98
CA GLU A 43 8.51 -26.74 8.79
C GLU A 43 9.86 -26.69 8.04
N ASN A 44 10.95 -27.26 8.59
CA ASN A 44 12.30 -27.23 8.00
C ASN A 44 12.53 -28.32 6.93
N GLN A 45 12.22 -27.99 5.68
CA GLN A 45 12.93 -28.54 4.51
C GLN A 45 13.96 -27.53 3.93
N TRP A 46 14.35 -26.49 4.68
CA TRP A 46 14.98 -25.29 4.12
C TRP A 46 16.51 -25.37 3.97
N ASP A 47 17.22 -26.13 4.79
CA ASP A 47 18.69 -26.09 4.87
C ASP A 47 19.37 -27.47 4.93
N GLU A 48 18.62 -28.56 4.79
CA GLU A 48 19.08 -29.94 4.99
C GLU A 48 19.81 -30.15 6.35
N GLY A 49 19.59 -29.28 7.35
CA GLY A 49 20.25 -29.32 8.66
C GLY A 49 21.69 -28.80 8.70
N LYS A 50 22.12 -27.97 7.73
CA LYS A 50 23.51 -27.45 7.64
C LYS A 50 23.73 -26.10 8.33
N ARG A 51 22.67 -25.41 8.76
CA ARG A 51 22.76 -24.08 9.38
C ARG A 51 23.28 -24.17 10.81
N SER A 52 24.26 -23.34 11.16
CA SER A 52 24.76 -23.26 12.54
C SER A 52 23.65 -22.81 13.50
N LEU A 53 23.63 -23.36 14.70
CA LEU A 53 22.60 -23.02 15.69
C LEU A 53 22.75 -21.59 16.19
N VAL A 54 23.95 -21.14 16.53
CA VAL A 54 24.18 -19.82 17.15
C VAL A 54 25.39 -19.13 16.53
N THR A 55 25.34 -17.81 16.38
CA THR A 55 26.51 -17.01 16.01
C THR A 55 27.56 -17.06 17.14
N THR A 56 28.82 -17.31 16.80
CA THR A 56 29.95 -17.30 17.76
C THR A 56 30.79 -16.02 17.69
N GLU A 57 30.66 -15.26 16.61
CA GLU A 57 31.35 -14.00 16.34
C GLU A 57 30.52 -13.16 15.35
N ASP A 58 30.95 -11.92 15.08
CA ASP A 58 30.35 -11.08 14.04
C ASP A 58 30.60 -11.69 12.66
N ILE A 59 29.58 -11.71 11.81
CA ILE A 59 29.59 -12.33 10.48
C ILE A 59 29.37 -11.25 9.41
N GLU A 60 30.25 -11.21 8.42
CA GLU A 60 30.03 -10.45 7.18
C GLU A 60 30.17 -11.38 5.97
N LEU A 61 29.12 -11.47 5.17
CA LEU A 61 29.06 -12.29 3.95
C LEU A 61 28.94 -11.38 2.73
N PHE A 62 29.78 -11.60 1.73
CA PHE A 62 29.74 -10.89 0.45
C PHE A 62 29.07 -11.77 -0.60
N VAL A 63 28.15 -11.19 -1.36
CA VAL A 63 27.43 -11.88 -2.45
C VAL A 63 27.63 -11.14 -3.76
N ASP A 64 28.09 -11.85 -4.78
CA ASP A 64 28.35 -11.35 -6.12
C ASP A 64 27.63 -12.25 -7.14
N PRO A 65 26.52 -11.80 -7.75
CA PRO A 65 25.72 -12.64 -8.63
C PRO A 65 26.41 -12.93 -9.96
N VAL A 66 27.47 -12.19 -10.29
CA VAL A 66 28.22 -12.30 -11.55
C VAL A 66 29.48 -13.13 -11.38
N ASN A 67 30.27 -12.85 -10.34
CA ASN A 67 31.60 -13.44 -10.15
C ASN A 67 31.71 -14.35 -8.91
N GLY A 68 30.64 -14.49 -8.13
CA GLY A 68 30.62 -15.34 -6.94
C GLY A 68 30.44 -16.83 -7.26
N ASP A 69 30.70 -17.66 -6.26
CA ASP A 69 30.47 -19.10 -6.27
C ASP A 69 29.94 -19.51 -4.89
N ASP A 70 28.82 -20.24 -4.82
CA ASP A 70 28.20 -20.66 -3.57
C ASP A 70 29.05 -21.67 -2.77
N SER A 71 30.09 -22.25 -3.39
CA SER A 71 31.10 -23.04 -2.69
C SER A 71 32.18 -22.21 -1.99
N ASN A 72 32.26 -20.89 -2.24
CA ASN A 72 33.22 -20.00 -1.58
C ASN A 72 32.92 -19.83 -0.10
N ASP A 73 33.84 -19.24 0.66
CA ASP A 73 33.64 -18.95 2.09
C ASP A 73 32.71 -17.74 2.34
N GLY A 74 32.44 -16.92 1.33
CA GLY A 74 31.63 -15.71 1.44
C GLY A 74 32.41 -14.49 1.95
N SER A 75 33.73 -14.56 1.96
CA SER A 75 34.61 -13.41 2.20
C SER A 75 34.54 -12.40 1.05
N SER A 76 35.05 -11.19 1.28
CA SER A 76 35.12 -10.15 0.25
C SER A 76 35.95 -10.57 -0.98
N THR A 77 36.96 -11.42 -0.80
CA THR A 77 37.80 -11.93 -1.89
C THR A 77 37.18 -13.13 -2.60
N ASN A 78 36.40 -13.95 -1.89
CA ASN A 78 35.72 -15.12 -2.43
C ASN A 78 34.21 -15.02 -2.09
N PRO A 79 33.45 -14.19 -2.81
CA PRO A 79 32.04 -13.96 -2.50
C PRO A 79 31.17 -15.16 -2.91
N LEU A 80 30.03 -15.29 -2.23
CA LEU A 80 28.96 -16.21 -2.61
C LEU A 80 28.31 -15.76 -3.92
N GLN A 81 27.70 -16.67 -4.68
CA GLN A 81 26.99 -16.30 -5.89
C GLN A 81 25.57 -15.85 -5.60
N THR A 82 24.87 -16.52 -4.68
CA THR A 82 23.44 -16.34 -4.49
C THR A 82 23.08 -15.77 -3.12
N LEU A 83 22.02 -14.97 -3.10
CA LEU A 83 21.44 -14.47 -1.85
C LEU A 83 20.85 -15.62 -1.01
N GLN A 84 20.40 -16.70 -1.65
CA GLN A 84 19.90 -17.86 -0.95
C GLN A 84 21.00 -18.61 -0.20
N GLU A 85 22.19 -18.75 -0.78
CA GLU A 85 23.31 -19.37 -0.06
C GLU A 85 23.75 -18.51 1.12
N ALA A 86 23.79 -17.18 0.97
CA ALA A 86 24.02 -16.30 2.10
C ALA A 86 22.98 -16.51 3.21
N ALA A 87 21.70 -16.65 2.86
CA ALA A 87 20.63 -16.94 3.81
C ALA A 87 20.81 -18.28 4.54
N ASN A 88 21.32 -19.30 3.85
CA ASN A 88 21.59 -20.62 4.44
C ASN A 88 22.73 -20.58 5.47
N ARG A 89 23.64 -19.60 5.36
CA ARG A 89 24.81 -19.46 6.25
C ARG A 89 24.57 -18.61 7.50
N VAL A 90 23.53 -17.77 7.49
CA VAL A 90 23.13 -17.03 8.70
C VAL A 90 22.75 -18.05 9.78
N PRO A 91 23.23 -18.02 11.03
CA PRO A 91 22.80 -18.95 12.09
C PRO A 91 21.35 -18.75 12.56
N TYR A 92 20.73 -19.75 13.20
CA TYR A 92 19.35 -19.65 13.72
C TYR A 92 19.20 -18.62 14.84
N PHE A 93 20.09 -18.67 15.83
CA PHE A 93 20.12 -17.77 16.98
C PHE A 93 21.22 -16.73 16.81
N GLN A 94 20.82 -15.46 16.74
CA GLN A 94 21.74 -14.34 16.55
C GLN A 94 22.08 -13.68 17.89
N ASN A 95 23.38 -13.70 18.22
CA ASN A 95 23.99 -12.99 19.36
C ASN A 95 25.01 -11.93 18.93
N HIS A 96 25.42 -11.93 17.66
CA HIS A 96 26.45 -11.07 17.08
C HIS A 96 25.91 -10.34 15.84
N ASP A 97 26.69 -9.41 15.29
CA ASP A 97 26.30 -8.71 14.07
C ASP A 97 26.33 -9.67 12.88
N VAL A 98 25.34 -9.57 12.01
CA VAL A 98 25.29 -10.35 10.77
C VAL A 98 24.99 -9.40 9.63
N VAL A 99 25.94 -9.26 8.72
CA VAL A 99 25.84 -8.36 7.56
C VAL A 99 25.98 -9.15 6.28
N ILE A 100 25.03 -8.96 5.37
CA ILE A 100 25.10 -9.47 3.99
C ILE A 100 25.33 -8.27 3.08
N THR A 101 26.51 -8.22 2.48
CA THR A 101 26.98 -7.16 1.60
C THR A 101 26.82 -7.58 0.14
N LEU A 102 26.06 -6.80 -0.63
CA LEU A 102 25.68 -7.11 -2.01
C LEU A 102 26.52 -6.31 -3.01
N ARG A 103 27.15 -6.98 -3.97
CA ARG A 103 27.78 -6.35 -5.14
C ARG A 103 26.77 -6.07 -6.25
N SER A 104 27.12 -5.15 -7.14
CA SER A 104 26.21 -4.76 -8.22
C SER A 104 25.74 -5.96 -9.04
N GLY A 105 24.43 -6.00 -9.31
CA GLY A 105 23.83 -7.01 -10.18
C GLY A 105 22.39 -7.36 -9.79
N THR A 106 21.87 -8.33 -10.53
CA THR A 106 20.51 -8.84 -10.36
C THR A 106 20.54 -10.17 -9.63
N TYR A 107 19.90 -10.19 -8.47
CA TYR A 107 19.74 -11.36 -7.63
C TYR A 107 18.39 -12.02 -7.88
N GLY A 108 18.36 -13.35 -7.76
CA GLY A 108 17.13 -14.13 -7.85
C GLY A 108 16.30 -14.03 -6.56
N THR A 109 15.95 -15.17 -6.00
CA THR A 109 15.19 -15.26 -4.74
C THR A 109 16.15 -15.25 -3.55
N GLY A 110 15.77 -14.58 -2.47
CA GLY A 110 16.40 -14.72 -1.15
C GLY A 110 15.34 -14.98 -0.09
N LYS A 111 15.14 -16.24 0.30
CA LYS A 111 14.20 -16.58 1.37
C LYS A 111 14.98 -17.03 2.60
N PHE A 112 15.03 -16.13 3.57
CA PHE A 112 15.67 -16.38 4.85
C PHE A 112 14.74 -17.23 5.71
N PRO A 113 15.23 -18.37 6.24
CA PRO A 113 14.52 -19.06 7.30
C PRO A 113 14.45 -18.14 8.53
N PRO A 114 13.48 -18.34 9.44
CA PRO A 114 13.39 -17.52 10.65
C PRO A 114 14.74 -17.42 11.38
N ILE A 115 15.12 -16.20 11.70
CA ILE A 115 16.26 -15.85 12.54
C ILE A 115 15.66 -15.44 13.89
N ILE A 116 16.14 -16.02 14.98
CA ILE A 116 15.71 -15.65 16.33
C ILE A 116 16.80 -14.76 16.89
N SER A 117 16.49 -13.48 17.09
CA SER A 117 17.39 -12.56 17.77
C SER A 117 17.29 -12.84 19.27
N THR A 118 18.37 -13.29 19.89
CA THR A 118 18.47 -13.40 21.36
C THR A 118 19.06 -12.14 21.98
N ALA A 119 19.27 -11.10 21.17
CA ALA A 119 19.70 -9.79 21.62
C ALA A 119 18.63 -9.19 22.55
N LYS A 120 19.02 -8.86 23.79
CA LYS A 120 18.18 -8.06 24.69
C LYS A 120 17.88 -6.70 24.04
N PRO A 121 16.78 -6.02 24.44
CA PRO A 121 16.62 -4.59 24.16
C PRO A 121 17.89 -3.88 24.62
N ASN A 122 18.53 -3.10 23.73
CA ASN A 122 19.83 -2.42 23.90
C ASN A 122 21.11 -3.20 23.52
N ASN A 123 21.04 -4.36 22.88
CA ASN A 123 22.23 -4.92 22.22
C ASN A 123 22.30 -4.34 20.80
N ASP A 124 23.35 -3.60 20.47
CA ASP A 124 23.59 -2.96 19.15
C ASP A 124 23.79 -3.98 17.99
N LYS A 125 23.47 -5.25 18.24
CA LYS A 125 23.70 -6.37 17.32
C LYS A 125 22.55 -6.48 16.34
N SER A 126 22.88 -6.37 15.06
CA SER A 126 21.90 -6.14 13.99
C SER A 126 22.13 -7.09 12.80
N PHE A 127 21.02 -7.55 12.22
CA PHE A 127 20.97 -8.23 10.94
C PHE A 127 20.82 -7.19 9.82
N LYS A 128 21.73 -7.18 8.84
CA LYS A 128 21.68 -6.21 7.74
C LYS A 128 21.83 -6.87 6.39
N ILE A 129 21.05 -6.41 5.42
CA ILE A 129 21.27 -6.65 4.00
C ILE A 129 21.46 -5.27 3.36
N ARG A 130 22.63 -5.02 2.77
CA ARG A 130 22.98 -3.72 2.20
C ARG A 130 23.95 -3.87 1.01
N PRO A 131 24.04 -2.89 0.12
CA PRO A 131 25.06 -2.86 -0.92
C PRO A 131 26.48 -2.73 -0.35
N ASP A 132 27.46 -3.11 -1.16
CA ASP A 132 28.86 -2.77 -0.96
C ASP A 132 29.08 -1.25 -1.01
N SER A 133 30.19 -0.78 -0.43
CA SER A 133 30.49 0.63 -0.29
C SER A 133 30.49 1.36 -1.63
N GLY A 134 29.69 2.43 -1.73
CA GLY A 134 29.59 3.27 -2.92
C GLY A 134 28.53 2.85 -3.92
N LEU A 135 27.80 1.76 -3.66
CA LEU A 135 26.63 1.34 -4.43
C LEU A 135 25.34 1.87 -3.79
N GLY A 136 24.30 2.02 -4.60
CA GLY A 136 22.97 2.44 -4.18
C GLY A 136 21.84 1.60 -4.79
N PRO A 137 20.58 2.04 -4.63
CA PRO A 137 19.41 1.27 -5.05
C PRO A 137 19.42 0.84 -6.52
N SER A 138 19.95 1.67 -7.41
CA SER A 138 20.02 1.38 -8.85
C SER A 138 21.02 0.29 -9.23
N ASP A 139 21.95 -0.06 -8.34
CA ASP A 139 23.02 -1.00 -8.62
C ASP A 139 22.66 -2.44 -8.26
N ILE A 140 21.60 -2.62 -7.45
CA ILE A 140 21.20 -3.89 -6.86
C ILE A 140 19.71 -4.14 -7.13
N THR A 141 19.38 -5.21 -7.85
CA THR A 141 17.99 -5.61 -8.08
C THR A 141 17.73 -7.00 -7.52
N ILE A 142 16.76 -7.13 -6.61
CA ILE A 142 16.19 -8.43 -6.23
C ILE A 142 14.98 -8.70 -7.13
N SER A 143 15.17 -9.55 -8.14
CA SER A 143 14.20 -9.77 -9.22
C SER A 143 13.02 -10.67 -8.85
N LYS A 144 13.10 -11.42 -7.75
CA LYS A 144 12.04 -12.36 -7.33
C LYS A 144 11.65 -12.08 -5.88
N THR A 145 11.44 -13.12 -5.09
CA THR A 145 10.99 -12.97 -3.71
C THR A 145 12.15 -12.64 -2.77
N LEU A 146 11.97 -11.62 -1.94
CA LEU A 146 12.76 -11.42 -0.72
C LEU A 146 11.88 -11.77 0.50
N GLN A 147 12.35 -12.66 1.35
CA GLN A 147 11.71 -12.95 2.63
C GLN A 147 12.75 -12.85 3.74
N VAL A 148 12.57 -11.91 4.67
CA VAL A 148 13.42 -11.78 5.86
C VAL A 148 12.52 -11.96 7.08
N SER A 149 12.93 -12.75 8.06
CA SER A 149 12.10 -13.02 9.25
C SER A 149 12.99 -13.05 10.47
N VAL A 150 12.94 -11.98 11.28
CA VAL A 150 13.71 -11.86 12.53
C VAL A 150 12.74 -11.79 13.72
N ILE A 151 12.70 -12.82 14.53
CA ILE A 151 11.80 -13.00 15.67
C ILE A 151 12.46 -12.45 16.94
N ASP A 152 11.66 -11.88 17.85
CA ASP A 152 12.05 -11.34 19.16
C ASP A 152 13.05 -10.17 19.17
N GLY A 153 13.35 -9.59 18.00
CA GLY A 153 14.15 -8.37 17.87
C GLY A 153 13.32 -7.08 17.79
N GLU A 154 13.87 -5.93 18.15
CA GLU A 154 13.28 -4.62 17.84
C GLU A 154 13.38 -4.36 16.31
N PRO A 155 12.47 -3.57 15.69
CA PRO A 155 12.45 -3.36 14.24
C PRO A 155 13.73 -2.76 13.65
N ASP A 156 14.51 -2.05 14.46
CA ASP A 156 15.81 -1.47 14.10
C ASP A 156 16.95 -2.51 14.08
N GLN A 157 16.75 -3.70 14.66
CA GLN A 157 17.74 -4.76 14.68
C GLN A 157 17.87 -5.47 13.33
N ALA A 158 16.82 -5.49 12.49
CA ALA A 158 16.89 -6.08 11.16
C ALA A 158 16.65 -5.01 10.09
N THR A 159 17.65 -4.73 9.26
CA THR A 159 17.57 -3.70 8.22
C THR A 159 17.90 -4.26 6.84
N VAL A 160 17.03 -3.98 5.87
CA VAL A 160 17.32 -4.10 4.44
C VAL A 160 17.40 -2.69 3.88
N SER A 161 18.51 -2.29 3.27
CA SER A 161 18.63 -0.92 2.78
C SER A 161 19.25 -0.77 1.41
N ASP A 162 18.94 0.35 0.76
CA ASP A 162 19.63 0.86 -0.43
C ASP A 162 19.62 -0.12 -1.63
N ILE A 163 18.51 -0.82 -1.84
CA ILE A 163 18.33 -1.80 -2.93
C ILE A 163 17.04 -1.57 -3.71
N THR A 164 17.02 -2.02 -4.97
CA THR A 164 15.80 -2.18 -5.76
C THR A 164 15.20 -3.57 -5.56
N ILE A 165 13.89 -3.62 -5.36
CA ILE A 165 13.09 -4.84 -5.23
C ILE A 165 12.15 -4.87 -6.43
N GLY A 166 12.46 -5.74 -7.40
CA GLY A 166 11.66 -5.93 -8.61
C GLY A 166 10.63 -7.07 -8.48
N GLY A 167 10.73 -7.93 -7.47
CA GLY A 167 9.72 -8.96 -7.18
C GLY A 167 8.84 -8.59 -5.98
N THR A 168 8.60 -9.51 -5.04
CA THR A 168 7.73 -9.25 -3.88
C THR A 168 8.46 -9.52 -2.59
N VAL A 169 8.31 -8.62 -1.62
CA VAL A 169 8.68 -8.92 -0.23
C VAL A 169 7.60 -9.78 0.41
N LEU A 170 8.00 -10.94 0.93
CA LEU A 170 7.16 -11.78 1.78
C LEU A 170 7.58 -11.62 3.23
N GLN A 171 6.71 -11.08 4.08
CA GLN A 171 6.92 -11.05 5.52
C GLN A 171 5.95 -12.01 6.20
N LYS A 172 6.46 -13.09 6.78
CA LYS A 172 5.61 -14.09 7.45
C LYS A 172 5.56 -13.95 8.97
N VAL A 173 6.61 -13.38 9.56
CA VAL A 173 6.79 -13.24 11.01
C VAL A 173 7.97 -12.32 11.26
N GLY A 174 7.98 -11.64 12.41
CA GLY A 174 9.15 -10.92 12.89
C GLY A 174 9.24 -9.47 12.42
N ASN A 175 10.31 -8.81 12.84
CA ASN A 175 10.44 -7.36 12.76
C ASN A 175 11.55 -6.97 11.79
N VAL A 176 11.25 -6.13 10.79
CA VAL A 176 12.20 -5.75 9.74
C VAL A 176 11.96 -4.31 9.29
N THR A 177 13.03 -3.54 9.19
CA THR A 177 13.05 -2.21 8.58
C THR A 177 13.60 -2.29 7.15
N TYR A 178 12.88 -1.72 6.19
CA TYR A 178 13.35 -1.45 4.83
C TYR A 178 13.66 0.04 4.72
N LYS A 179 14.86 0.40 4.29
CA LYS A 179 15.31 1.80 4.25
C LYS A 179 15.87 2.19 2.90
N ASN A 180 15.38 3.28 2.32
CA ASN A 180 15.88 3.77 1.02
C ASN A 180 15.81 2.69 -0.08
N CYS A 181 14.77 1.87 -0.06
CA CYS A 181 14.53 0.85 -1.08
C CYS A 181 13.62 1.36 -2.18
N VAL A 182 13.83 0.88 -3.40
CA VAL A 182 12.96 1.16 -4.55
C VAL A 182 12.15 -0.09 -4.88
N PHE A 183 10.83 0.02 -4.95
CA PHE A 183 9.91 -1.02 -5.36
C PHE A 183 9.44 -0.70 -6.77
N ASP A 184 9.88 -1.45 -7.78
CA ASP A 184 9.63 -1.09 -9.19
C ASP A 184 9.00 -2.20 -10.03
N ALA A 185 8.68 -3.35 -9.46
CA ALA A 185 8.12 -4.51 -10.17
C ALA A 185 8.90 -4.95 -11.43
N SER A 186 10.18 -4.58 -11.56
CA SER A 186 11.02 -4.89 -12.74
C SER A 186 11.36 -6.37 -12.93
N GLY A 187 10.99 -7.21 -11.95
CA GLY A 187 11.29 -8.62 -11.92
C GLY A 187 10.07 -9.51 -12.17
N SER A 188 9.79 -10.40 -11.22
CA SER A 188 8.66 -11.34 -11.26
C SER A 188 7.93 -11.28 -9.92
N PRO A 189 7.15 -10.22 -9.68
CA PRO A 189 6.37 -10.08 -8.46
C PRO A 189 5.26 -11.13 -8.39
N LEU A 190 4.77 -11.35 -7.17
CA LEU A 190 3.61 -12.18 -6.92
C LEU A 190 2.35 -11.40 -7.31
N SER A 191 1.52 -12.03 -8.13
CA SER A 191 0.19 -11.55 -8.45
C SER A 191 -0.81 -11.98 -7.38
N MET A 192 -1.81 -11.13 -7.12
CA MET A 192 -2.91 -11.45 -6.24
C MET A 192 -3.71 -12.66 -6.76
N PRO A 193 -4.17 -13.59 -5.90
CA PRO A 193 -4.95 -14.77 -6.30
C PRO A 193 -6.27 -14.46 -7.02
N ASP A 194 -6.84 -13.28 -6.79
CA ASP A 194 -8.04 -12.77 -7.44
C ASP A 194 -7.75 -12.13 -8.82
N GLY A 195 -6.50 -12.20 -9.30
CA GLY A 195 -6.07 -11.65 -10.59
C GLY A 195 -5.98 -10.13 -10.60
N THR A 196 -6.05 -9.46 -9.44
CA THR A 196 -6.15 -8.01 -9.37
C THR A 196 -4.81 -7.26 -9.49
N GLY A 197 -3.72 -7.91 -9.88
CA GLY A 197 -2.42 -7.27 -10.13
C GLY A 197 -1.32 -7.66 -9.14
N ASP A 198 -0.13 -7.11 -9.35
CA ASP A 198 1.08 -7.48 -8.61
C ASP A 198 1.22 -6.73 -7.28
N ILE A 199 1.91 -7.33 -6.31
CA ILE A 199 2.05 -6.80 -4.94
C ILE A 199 3.51 -6.57 -4.60
N ALA A 200 3.83 -5.39 -4.06
CA ALA A 200 5.20 -5.09 -3.62
C ALA A 200 5.54 -5.82 -2.31
N PHE A 201 4.58 -5.81 -1.38
CA PHE A 201 4.76 -6.34 -0.04
C PHE A 201 3.59 -7.23 0.36
N ASN A 202 3.85 -8.44 0.82
CA ASN A 202 2.83 -9.34 1.37
C ASN A 202 3.25 -9.76 2.78
N ALA A 203 2.63 -9.11 3.77
CA ALA A 203 2.85 -9.33 5.18
C ALA A 203 1.69 -10.12 5.82
N HIS A 204 2.00 -11.16 6.58
CA HIS A 204 1.01 -11.89 7.36
C HIS A 204 1.59 -12.35 8.68
N ALA A 205 0.70 -12.56 9.65
CA ALA A 205 0.97 -13.00 11.03
C ALA A 205 1.61 -11.90 11.91
N ASP A 206 2.16 -12.29 13.07
CA ASP A 206 2.76 -11.37 14.03
C ASP A 206 4.09 -10.82 13.49
N CYS A 207 3.99 -9.71 12.76
CA CYS A 207 5.13 -8.96 12.25
C CYS A 207 5.01 -7.46 12.54
N ARG A 208 6.15 -6.79 12.70
CA ARG A 208 6.25 -5.32 12.68
C ARG A 208 7.26 -4.88 11.64
N VAL A 209 6.77 -4.29 10.56
CA VAL A 209 7.58 -3.84 9.43
C VAL A 209 7.59 -2.32 9.38
N GLU A 210 8.75 -1.73 9.08
CA GLU A 210 8.87 -0.29 8.82
C GLU A 210 9.45 -0.07 7.41
N LEU A 211 8.78 0.70 6.57
CA LEU A 211 9.34 1.19 5.29
C LEU A 211 9.71 2.66 5.49
N ASN A 212 11.00 2.97 5.41
CA ASN A 212 11.57 4.28 5.70
C ASN A 212 12.22 4.86 4.43
N ASN A 213 11.71 5.98 3.92
CA ASN A 213 12.24 6.65 2.73
C ASN A 213 12.27 5.71 1.50
N CYS A 214 11.26 4.86 1.35
CA CYS A 214 11.16 3.94 0.19
C CYS A 214 10.31 4.54 -0.93
N ASP A 215 10.65 4.24 -2.18
CA ASP A 215 9.94 4.70 -3.37
C ASP A 215 9.22 3.54 -4.08
N PHE A 216 7.96 3.74 -4.47
CA PHE A 216 7.22 2.85 -5.37
C PHE A 216 7.31 3.43 -6.79
N GLY A 217 8.33 2.97 -7.53
CA GLY A 217 8.81 3.57 -8.79
C GLY A 217 8.03 3.13 -10.05
N ALA A 218 8.25 3.87 -11.15
CA ALA A 218 7.42 4.01 -12.35
C ALA A 218 6.82 2.75 -13.04
N ASN A 219 7.35 1.55 -12.83
CA ASN A 219 6.83 0.30 -13.40
C ASN A 219 5.83 -0.39 -12.42
N ASN A 220 4.98 0.44 -11.81
CA ASN A 220 4.33 0.22 -10.53
C ASN A 220 3.59 -1.11 -10.31
N TYR A 221 3.56 -1.52 -9.04
CA TYR A 221 2.67 -2.55 -8.53
C TYR A 221 1.18 -2.18 -8.64
N GLY A 222 0.32 -3.21 -8.62
CA GLY A 222 -1.10 -3.06 -8.36
C GLY A 222 -1.34 -2.47 -6.98
N THR A 223 -0.93 -3.22 -5.97
CA THR A 223 -1.08 -2.86 -4.55
C THR A 223 0.30 -2.78 -3.89
N GLY A 224 0.52 -1.73 -3.10
CA GLY A 224 1.79 -1.55 -2.37
C GLY A 224 2.00 -2.65 -1.34
N ALA A 225 1.05 -2.83 -0.43
CA ALA A 225 1.13 -3.87 0.59
C ALA A 225 -0.18 -4.65 0.80
N LEU A 226 -0.11 -5.96 0.90
CA LEU A 226 -1.17 -6.79 1.49
C LEU A 226 -0.74 -7.16 2.91
N ILE A 227 -1.44 -6.67 3.93
CA ILE A 227 -1.12 -6.93 5.34
C ILE A 227 -2.26 -7.64 6.06
N SER A 228 -1.94 -8.70 6.83
CA SER A 228 -2.96 -9.52 7.47
C SER A 228 -2.52 -10.16 8.80
N LYS A 229 -3.50 -10.67 9.57
CA LYS A 229 -3.31 -11.51 10.79
C LYS A 229 -2.46 -10.81 11.87
N GLY A 230 -2.80 -9.59 12.25
CA GLY A 230 -2.14 -8.88 13.36
C GLY A 230 -0.85 -8.14 12.99
N CYS A 231 -0.34 -8.27 11.76
CA CYS A 231 0.85 -7.57 11.33
C CYS A 231 0.68 -6.04 11.40
N GLN A 232 1.72 -5.36 11.83
CA GLN A 232 1.84 -3.91 11.79
C GLN A 232 2.82 -3.50 10.68
N LEU A 233 2.39 -2.62 9.79
CA LEU A 233 3.24 -2.00 8.77
C LEU A 233 3.28 -0.49 9.01
N GLU A 234 4.45 0.08 9.19
CA GLU A 234 4.68 1.53 9.23
C GLU A 234 5.26 2.00 7.90
N LEU A 235 4.60 2.98 7.28
CA LEU A 235 5.12 3.71 6.13
C LEU A 235 5.63 5.05 6.65
N ASN A 236 6.86 5.41 6.32
CA ASN A 236 7.45 6.68 6.73
C ASN A 236 8.25 7.33 5.61
N SER A 237 7.83 8.54 5.23
CA SER A 237 8.46 9.33 4.17
C SER A 237 8.58 8.55 2.84
N CYS A 238 7.64 7.64 2.57
CA CYS A 238 7.61 6.89 1.32
C CYS A 238 6.94 7.69 0.20
N THR A 239 7.32 7.45 -1.06
CA THR A 239 6.74 8.09 -2.26
C THR A 239 6.32 7.06 -3.31
N GLY A 240 5.49 7.46 -4.26
CA GLY A 240 5.16 6.65 -5.43
C GLY A 240 3.68 6.52 -5.73
N VAL A 241 3.37 5.87 -6.87
CA VAL A 241 2.02 5.78 -7.44
C VAL A 241 1.66 4.33 -7.65
N LEU A 242 0.52 3.88 -7.15
CA LEU A 242 0.09 2.49 -7.29
C LEU A 242 -1.18 2.44 -8.13
N SER A 243 -1.32 1.45 -9.01
CA SER A 243 -2.52 1.37 -9.86
C SER A 243 -3.78 0.98 -9.09
N LYS A 244 -3.65 0.54 -7.82
CA LYS A 244 -4.75 0.21 -6.92
C LYS A 244 -4.66 0.90 -5.56
N TYR A 245 -4.18 0.19 -4.55
CA TYR A 245 -4.20 0.64 -3.16
C TYR A 245 -2.78 0.78 -2.61
N VAL A 246 -2.56 1.73 -1.70
CA VAL A 246 -1.30 1.77 -0.92
C VAL A 246 -1.18 0.51 -0.07
N ALA A 247 -2.26 0.13 0.60
CA ALA A 247 -2.32 -1.17 1.27
C ALA A 247 -3.72 -1.80 1.29
N GLU A 248 -3.77 -3.12 1.32
CA GLU A 248 -4.94 -3.88 1.77
C GLU A 248 -4.71 -4.38 3.18
N VAL A 249 -5.60 -4.02 4.11
CA VAL A 249 -5.42 -4.27 5.55
C VAL A 249 -6.51 -5.21 6.03
N ASN A 250 -6.11 -6.38 6.52
CA ASN A 250 -7.02 -7.50 6.78
C ASN A 250 -6.78 -8.13 8.16
N ARG A 251 -7.80 -8.78 8.71
CA ARG A 251 -7.70 -9.74 9.84
C ARG A 251 -6.89 -9.22 11.03
N GLY A 252 -7.23 -8.03 11.55
CA GLY A 252 -6.57 -7.44 12.73
C GLY A 252 -5.23 -6.77 12.45
N ALA A 253 -4.77 -6.70 11.20
CA ALA A 253 -3.56 -5.97 10.85
C ALA A 253 -3.73 -4.44 11.00
N THR A 254 -2.61 -3.75 11.18
CA THR A 254 -2.56 -2.30 11.34
C THR A 254 -1.59 -1.68 10.34
N LEU A 255 -2.06 -0.70 9.57
CA LEU A 255 -1.20 0.21 8.83
C LEU A 255 -0.94 1.47 9.70
N VAL A 256 0.30 1.90 9.78
CA VAL A 256 0.72 3.16 10.42
C VAL A 256 1.26 4.10 9.36
N ASP A 257 0.59 5.22 9.16
CA ASP A 257 0.94 6.22 8.13
C ASP A 257 1.61 7.44 8.78
N THR A 258 2.85 7.73 8.37
CA THR A 258 3.64 8.88 8.85
C THR A 258 4.25 9.68 7.69
N ASN A 259 3.67 10.84 7.35
CA ASN A 259 4.19 11.78 6.34
C ASN A 259 4.60 11.12 5.01
N ASN A 260 3.73 10.29 4.43
CA ASN A 260 4.01 9.61 3.16
C ASN A 260 3.35 10.32 1.97
N GLY A 261 4.05 10.34 0.83
CA GLY A 261 3.56 10.77 -0.48
C GLY A 261 3.09 9.63 -1.38
N VAL A 262 2.95 8.40 -0.86
CA VAL A 262 2.43 7.26 -1.65
C VAL A 262 0.93 7.41 -1.87
N TYR A 263 0.45 7.17 -3.10
CA TYR A 263 -0.99 7.11 -3.38
C TYR A 263 -1.34 5.97 -4.31
N GLY A 264 -2.51 5.37 -4.09
CA GLY A 264 -3.10 4.36 -4.98
C GLY A 264 -4.25 4.95 -5.80
N GLU A 265 -4.34 4.60 -7.08
CA GLU A 265 -5.40 5.10 -7.96
C GLU A 265 -6.81 4.70 -7.48
N LEU A 266 -6.97 3.49 -6.94
CA LEU A 266 -8.24 2.98 -6.38
C LEU A 266 -8.52 3.49 -4.96
N GLY A 267 -7.49 3.90 -4.22
CA GLY A 267 -7.61 4.49 -2.89
C GLY A 267 -6.35 4.32 -2.05
N TYR A 268 -6.31 4.92 -0.87
CA TYR A 268 -5.18 4.76 0.05
C TYR A 268 -5.18 3.36 0.69
N ILE A 269 -6.34 2.89 1.16
CA ILE A 269 -6.47 1.58 1.81
C ILE A 269 -7.67 0.83 1.26
N SER A 270 -7.52 -0.48 1.12
CA SER A 270 -8.61 -1.44 0.99
C SER A 270 -8.78 -2.17 2.33
N PRO A 271 -9.67 -1.71 3.23
CA PRO A 271 -9.94 -2.45 4.45
C PRO A 271 -10.73 -3.71 4.12
N GLY A 272 -10.22 -4.88 4.51
CA GLY A 272 -11.06 -6.07 4.65
C GLY A 272 -11.33 -6.39 6.12
N ASN A 273 -11.84 -7.59 6.40
CA ASN A 273 -12.39 -7.96 7.71
C ASN A 273 -11.44 -7.63 8.89
N GLY A 274 -11.70 -6.52 9.59
CA GLY A 274 -11.03 -6.15 10.84
C GLY A 274 -9.66 -5.48 10.70
N GLY A 275 -9.31 -4.86 9.57
CA GLY A 275 -8.09 -4.05 9.44
C GLY A 275 -8.21 -2.64 10.04
N ALA A 276 -7.10 -2.04 10.47
CA ALA A 276 -7.06 -0.67 11.03
C ALA A 276 -5.98 0.23 10.39
N LEU A 277 -6.26 1.54 10.31
CA LEU A 277 -5.28 2.59 10.02
C LEU A 277 -5.05 3.45 11.26
N ARG A 278 -3.78 3.75 11.55
CA ARG A 278 -3.36 4.57 12.69
C ARG A 278 -2.38 5.65 12.22
N HIS A 279 -2.53 6.88 12.72
CA HIS A 279 -1.50 7.91 12.60
C HIS A 279 -0.48 7.80 13.73
N ARG A 280 0.74 8.33 13.54
CA ARG A 280 1.83 8.26 14.54
C ARG A 280 1.48 8.88 15.88
N ASP A 281 0.61 9.90 15.88
CA ASP A 281 0.13 10.57 17.09
C ASP A 281 -0.78 9.70 17.97
N GLY A 282 -1.01 8.44 17.56
CA GLY A 282 -1.82 7.49 18.29
C GLY A 282 -3.30 7.56 17.94
N THR A 283 -3.71 8.53 17.11
CA THR A 283 -5.09 8.63 16.67
C THR A 283 -5.38 7.57 15.61
N TYR A 284 -6.56 6.98 15.70
CA TYR A 284 -7.08 6.21 14.57
C TYR A 284 -7.41 7.19 13.46
N ALA A 285 -6.79 6.98 12.30
CA ALA A 285 -7.14 7.73 11.12
C ALA A 285 -8.55 7.29 10.69
N HIS A 286 -9.53 8.17 10.87
CA HIS A 286 -10.72 8.07 10.04
C HIS A 286 -10.26 8.43 8.63
N ASN A 287 -10.42 7.49 7.69
CA ASN A 287 -9.95 7.59 6.30
C ASN A 287 -9.95 9.02 5.74
N LYS A 288 -8.93 9.35 4.93
CA LYS A 288 -9.11 10.31 3.84
C LYS A 288 -10.42 9.95 3.14
N VAL A 289 -11.44 10.80 3.25
CA VAL A 289 -12.78 10.49 2.72
C VAL A 289 -12.65 10.39 1.20
N ALA A 290 -12.59 9.16 0.70
CA ALA A 290 -12.75 8.88 -0.71
C ALA A 290 -14.24 8.64 -0.98
N LEU A 291 -14.80 9.43 -1.89
CA LEU A 291 -16.07 9.08 -2.52
C LEU A 291 -15.73 8.19 -3.70
N SER A 292 -16.29 6.98 -3.72
CA SER A 292 -16.18 6.04 -4.84
C SER A 292 -17.55 5.44 -5.10
N ASP A 293 -17.94 5.33 -6.36
CA ASP A 293 -19.15 4.62 -6.79
C ASP A 293 -18.87 3.91 -8.12
N ASP A 294 -19.42 2.71 -8.26
CA ASP A 294 -19.34 1.80 -9.40
C ASP A 294 -20.71 1.53 -10.05
N PHE A 295 -21.77 2.17 -9.55
CA PHE A 295 -23.13 2.06 -10.08
C PHE A 295 -23.67 0.63 -10.12
N ALA A 296 -23.47 -0.10 -9.01
CA ALA A 296 -24.10 -1.37 -8.73
C ALA A 296 -23.68 -2.53 -9.65
N ASP A 297 -22.44 -2.55 -10.14
CA ASP A 297 -21.82 -3.79 -10.66
C ASP A 297 -21.27 -4.70 -9.54
N GLY A 298 -21.27 -4.22 -8.31
CA GLY A 298 -20.92 -4.99 -7.12
C GLY A 298 -19.43 -5.06 -6.83
N GLN A 299 -18.58 -4.42 -7.64
CA GLN A 299 -17.12 -4.44 -7.45
C GLN A 299 -16.69 -3.71 -6.17
N LEU A 300 -17.52 -2.77 -5.69
CA LEU A 300 -17.34 -2.01 -4.47
C LEU A 300 -18.23 -2.49 -3.31
N THR A 301 -19.33 -3.22 -3.56
CA THR A 301 -20.35 -3.56 -2.54
C THR A 301 -20.19 -4.92 -1.86
N ASP A 302 -19.37 -5.84 -2.37
CA ASP A 302 -19.10 -7.14 -1.71
C ASP A 302 -18.20 -7.03 -0.46
N ARG A 303 -17.92 -5.81 -0.01
CA ARG A 303 -17.06 -5.51 1.14
C ARG A 303 -17.94 -5.14 2.34
N ALA A 304 -17.96 -6.01 3.35
CA ALA A 304 -18.85 -5.90 4.50
C ALA A 304 -18.80 -4.50 5.17
N LEU A 305 -19.97 -3.89 5.28
CA LEU A 305 -20.26 -2.67 6.05
C LEU A 305 -20.06 -2.93 7.55
N HIS A 306 -18.83 -3.06 8.02
CA HIS A 306 -18.53 -3.01 9.46
C HIS A 306 -18.15 -1.58 9.84
N GLU A 307 -19.17 -0.79 10.19
CA GLU A 307 -19.27 0.36 11.12
C GLU A 307 -18.07 1.31 11.37
N SER A 308 -17.04 1.32 10.53
CA SER A 308 -15.94 2.29 10.59
C SER A 308 -16.03 3.19 9.36
N ARG A 309 -16.02 4.50 9.62
CA ARG A 309 -16.29 5.60 8.69
C ARG A 309 -15.23 5.70 7.59
N ALA A 310 -15.31 4.80 6.62
CA ALA A 310 -14.29 4.52 5.63
C ALA A 310 -14.93 4.34 4.25
N GLY A 311 -14.96 5.41 3.45
CA GLY A 311 -15.60 5.43 2.13
C GLY A 311 -17.07 5.87 2.20
N PHE A 312 -17.41 6.93 1.49
CA PHE A 312 -18.82 7.30 1.26
C PHE A 312 -19.21 6.81 -0.12
N TYR A 313 -20.06 5.79 -0.17
CA TYR A 313 -20.71 5.30 -1.39
C TYR A 313 -22.02 6.07 -1.53
N PRO A 314 -22.07 7.12 -2.38
CA PRO A 314 -23.25 7.94 -2.50
C PRO A 314 -24.40 7.11 -3.06
N GLU A 315 -25.62 7.46 -2.68
CA GLU A 315 -26.75 7.12 -3.54
C GLU A 315 -27.00 8.26 -4.50
N TRP A 316 -27.23 7.97 -5.77
CA TRP A 316 -27.46 9.04 -6.74
C TRP A 316 -28.90 9.52 -6.71
N LYS A 317 -29.07 10.81 -6.46
CA LYS A 317 -30.35 11.50 -6.54
C LYS A 317 -30.52 12.11 -7.92
N THR A 318 -31.54 11.65 -8.64
CA THR A 318 -32.01 12.31 -9.86
C THR A 318 -32.69 13.62 -9.52
N ILE A 319 -32.20 14.72 -10.10
CA ILE A 319 -32.78 16.06 -9.96
C ILE A 319 -33.65 16.39 -11.18
N VAL A 320 -33.18 16.03 -12.39
CA VAL A 320 -33.91 16.26 -13.65
C VAL A 320 -33.76 15.05 -14.57
N GLY A 321 -34.86 14.64 -15.20
CA GLY A 321 -34.92 13.53 -16.14
C GLY A 321 -35.01 12.16 -15.46
N SER A 322 -34.62 11.10 -16.17
CA SER A 322 -34.68 9.72 -15.66
C SER A 322 -33.40 8.91 -15.96
N PRO A 323 -32.21 9.39 -15.57
CA PRO A 323 -31.00 8.58 -15.61
C PRO A 323 -31.13 7.36 -14.68
N SER A 324 -30.43 6.29 -15.01
CA SER A 324 -30.47 5.03 -14.26
C SER A 324 -29.06 4.53 -13.95
N ALA A 325 -28.84 4.07 -12.72
CA ALA A 325 -27.66 3.28 -12.38
C ALA A 325 -27.97 1.80 -12.66
N THR A 326 -27.25 1.18 -13.59
CA THR A 326 -27.40 -0.25 -13.92
C THR A 326 -26.11 -0.79 -14.52
N SER A 327 -25.76 -2.03 -14.16
CA SER A 327 -24.69 -2.79 -14.82
C SER A 327 -23.32 -2.08 -14.83
N GLY A 328 -22.95 -1.40 -13.75
CA GLY A 328 -21.64 -0.76 -13.65
C GLY A 328 -21.57 0.64 -14.25
N ALA A 329 -22.71 1.25 -14.59
CA ALA A 329 -22.75 2.60 -15.13
C ALA A 329 -23.97 3.41 -14.68
N LEU A 330 -23.76 4.71 -14.53
CA LEU A 330 -24.82 5.71 -14.53
C LEU A 330 -25.09 6.14 -15.96
N VAL A 331 -26.28 5.76 -16.44
CA VAL A 331 -26.71 5.93 -17.82
C VAL A 331 -27.54 7.19 -17.97
N PHE A 332 -27.13 8.03 -18.91
CA PHE A 332 -27.82 9.22 -19.36
C PHE A 332 -28.31 9.01 -20.80
N PRO A 333 -29.62 8.84 -21.02
CA PRO A 333 -30.19 8.68 -22.35
C PRO A 333 -30.02 9.91 -23.24
N SER A 334 -29.94 9.68 -24.55
CA SER A 334 -29.86 10.70 -25.59
C SER A 334 -31.11 11.58 -25.69
N GLY A 335 -30.92 12.80 -26.21
CA GLY A 335 -31.99 13.69 -26.63
C GLY A 335 -32.66 14.49 -25.50
N SER A 336 -32.18 14.41 -24.26
CA SER A 336 -32.76 15.10 -23.10
C SER A 336 -31.73 15.67 -22.14
N LYS A 337 -32.16 16.62 -21.30
CA LYS A 337 -31.33 17.18 -20.23
C LYS A 337 -31.49 16.36 -18.95
N HIS A 338 -30.40 15.90 -18.40
CA HIS A 338 -30.37 15.06 -17.21
C HIS A 338 -29.44 15.65 -16.16
N ILE A 339 -29.85 15.55 -14.88
CA ILE A 339 -29.05 16.03 -13.76
C ILE A 339 -29.15 15.04 -12.62
N VAL A 340 -28.00 14.66 -12.08
CA VAL A 340 -27.88 13.84 -10.87
C VAL A 340 -26.88 14.46 -9.91
N SER A 341 -27.10 14.21 -8.63
CA SER A 341 -26.18 14.58 -7.56
C SER A 341 -26.02 13.40 -6.59
N PRO A 342 -24.87 13.28 -5.91
CA PRO A 342 -24.75 12.34 -4.83
C PRO A 342 -25.72 12.72 -3.70
N GLY A 343 -26.18 11.71 -2.99
CA GLY A 343 -27.19 11.80 -1.97
C GLY A 343 -26.93 10.83 -0.82
N VAL A 344 -27.59 11.11 0.30
CA VAL A 344 -27.59 10.31 1.52
C VAL A 344 -28.98 9.72 1.69
N ARG A 345 -29.04 8.39 1.87
CA ARG A 345 -30.27 7.71 2.26
C ARG A 345 -30.62 8.05 3.70
N GLN A 346 -31.83 8.55 3.90
CA GLN A 346 -32.41 8.82 5.20
C GLN A 346 -33.07 7.56 5.77
N ALA A 347 -33.32 7.55 7.08
CA ALA A 347 -33.96 6.42 7.77
C ALA A 347 -35.38 6.11 7.23
N ASP A 348 -36.06 7.09 6.64
CA ASP A 348 -37.36 6.93 5.99
C ASP A 348 -37.26 6.40 4.54
N GLY A 349 -36.05 6.07 4.08
CA GLY A 349 -35.75 5.59 2.73
C GLY A 349 -35.60 6.68 1.68
N SER A 350 -35.86 7.95 2.01
CA SER A 350 -35.69 9.08 1.08
C SER A 350 -34.21 9.38 0.82
N ILE A 351 -33.89 9.96 -0.35
CA ILE A 351 -32.53 10.37 -0.69
C ILE A 351 -32.46 11.90 -0.71
N THR A 352 -31.64 12.47 0.17
CA THR A 352 -31.36 13.91 0.23
C THR A 352 -29.99 14.20 -0.35
N THR A 353 -29.82 15.35 -1.01
CA THR A 353 -28.54 15.68 -1.65
C THR A 353 -27.43 15.80 -0.60
N PHE A 354 -26.30 15.15 -0.88
CA PHE A 354 -25.12 15.15 -0.03
C PHE A 354 -24.38 16.48 -0.17
N ARG A 355 -24.06 17.12 0.96
CA ARG A 355 -23.25 18.33 1.02
C ARG A 355 -21.88 18.04 1.59
N ILE A 356 -20.84 18.66 1.05
CA ILE A 356 -19.46 18.43 1.46
C ILE A 356 -18.95 19.67 2.15
N SER A 357 -18.55 19.59 3.42
CA SER A 357 -17.93 20.75 4.06
C SER A 357 -16.45 20.90 3.66
N ARG A 358 -16.07 22.11 3.22
CA ARG A 358 -14.70 22.66 3.09
C ARG A 358 -13.65 21.72 2.47
N MET A 359 -13.50 21.75 1.15
CA MET A 359 -12.41 21.11 0.44
C MET A 359 -11.41 22.13 -0.09
N MET A 360 -10.14 21.96 0.25
CA MET A 360 -9.04 22.83 -0.20
C MET A 360 -8.14 22.14 -1.23
N THR A 361 -7.96 20.83 -1.20
CA THR A 361 -7.06 20.10 -2.12
C THR A 361 -7.53 18.67 -2.36
N GLY A 362 -7.34 18.17 -3.58
CA GLY A 362 -7.74 16.81 -3.95
C GLY A 362 -7.79 16.57 -5.45
N THR A 363 -8.15 15.36 -5.80
CA THR A 363 -8.29 14.87 -7.18
C THR A 363 -9.68 14.31 -7.37
N TRP A 364 -10.34 14.70 -8.45
CA TRP A 364 -11.64 14.19 -8.87
C TRP A 364 -11.50 13.55 -10.24
N ARG A 365 -12.00 12.33 -10.38
CA ARG A 365 -11.89 11.50 -11.58
C ARG A 365 -13.27 11.01 -11.99
N TRP A 366 -13.55 11.08 -13.29
CA TRP A 366 -14.68 10.43 -13.92
C TRP A 366 -14.21 9.61 -15.10
N ASP A 367 -14.65 8.36 -15.13
CA ASP A 367 -14.48 7.48 -16.29
C ASP A 367 -15.82 7.45 -17.03
N TYR A 368 -15.81 7.75 -18.33
CA TYR A 368 -17.02 7.89 -19.13
C TYR A 368 -16.89 7.27 -20.51
N GLN A 369 -18.02 6.92 -21.10
CA GLN A 369 -18.11 6.35 -22.44
C GLN A 369 -19.41 6.78 -23.11
N PHE A 370 -19.35 7.13 -24.39
CA PHE A 370 -20.54 7.30 -25.21
C PHE A 370 -20.87 6.02 -25.98
N GLN A 371 -22.15 5.69 -26.10
CA GLN A 371 -22.59 4.51 -26.86
C GLN A 371 -22.56 4.72 -28.37
N VAL A 372 -22.61 5.98 -28.80
CA VAL A 372 -22.41 6.43 -30.19
C VAL A 372 -21.62 7.73 -30.16
N THR A 373 -20.89 8.04 -31.22
CA THR A 373 -20.15 9.30 -31.30
C THR A 373 -21.13 10.49 -31.24
N PRO A 374 -21.02 11.38 -30.23
CA PRO A 374 -21.89 12.54 -30.13
C PRO A 374 -21.59 13.54 -31.25
N SER A 375 -22.61 14.23 -31.75
CA SER A 375 -22.45 15.29 -32.77
C SER A 375 -22.87 16.68 -32.29
N SER A 376 -23.54 16.77 -31.14
CA SER A 376 -24.01 18.04 -30.59
C SER A 376 -23.96 18.13 -29.07
N SER A 377 -23.92 19.38 -28.58
CA SER A 377 -24.00 19.72 -27.15
C SER A 377 -22.81 19.24 -26.30
N TYR A 378 -23.01 19.11 -24.98
CA TYR A 378 -21.97 18.74 -24.01
C TYR A 378 -22.55 18.04 -22.77
N PHE A 379 -21.69 17.35 -22.04
CA PHE A 379 -21.94 17.05 -20.62
C PHE A 379 -20.94 17.79 -19.75
N ALA A 380 -21.29 17.97 -18.49
CA ALA A 380 -20.48 18.66 -17.51
C ALA A 380 -20.44 17.90 -16.19
N VAL A 381 -19.24 17.81 -15.62
CA VAL A 381 -19.02 17.38 -14.25
C VAL A 381 -18.59 18.58 -13.43
N ARG A 382 -19.10 18.69 -12.20
CA ARG A 382 -18.90 19.86 -11.34
C ARG A 382 -18.28 19.42 -10.01
N PRO A 383 -16.93 19.38 -9.94
CA PRO A 383 -16.21 18.91 -8.74
C PRO A 383 -16.47 19.77 -7.49
N ILE A 384 -16.66 21.08 -7.66
CA ILE A 384 -16.83 22.05 -6.58
C ILE A 384 -17.97 23.01 -6.96
N VAL A 385 -19.06 23.03 -6.19
CA VAL A 385 -20.21 23.89 -6.44
C VAL A 385 -20.70 24.48 -5.14
N ASP A 386 -20.86 25.80 -5.08
CA ASP A 386 -21.68 26.48 -4.07
C ASP A 386 -23.09 26.68 -4.64
N ASP A 387 -23.14 27.44 -5.73
CA ASP A 387 -24.33 27.70 -6.55
C ASP A 387 -23.97 27.72 -8.05
N ASN A 388 -24.87 28.19 -8.92
CA ASN A 388 -24.59 28.26 -10.37
C ASN A 388 -23.66 29.41 -10.76
N ASP A 389 -23.47 30.38 -9.88
CA ASP A 389 -22.63 31.57 -10.09
C ASP A 389 -21.23 31.38 -9.49
N ASN A 390 -21.07 30.39 -8.60
CA ASN A 390 -19.86 30.08 -7.84
C ASN A 390 -19.52 28.59 -7.92
N LEU A 391 -18.76 28.19 -8.95
CA LEU A 391 -18.42 26.77 -9.19
C LEU A 391 -17.14 26.56 -9.99
N TRP A 392 -16.67 25.32 -9.95
CA TRP A 392 -15.72 24.72 -10.89
C TRP A 392 -16.42 23.63 -11.69
N ARG A 393 -16.18 23.57 -13.01
CA ARG A 393 -16.72 22.53 -13.88
C ARG A 393 -15.78 22.15 -15.00
N ILE A 394 -15.86 20.88 -15.39
CA ILE A 394 -15.32 20.41 -16.66
C ILE A 394 -16.50 20.23 -17.61
N LYS A 395 -16.40 20.78 -18.83
CA LYS A 395 -17.33 20.49 -19.93
C LYS A 395 -16.63 19.67 -21.00
N VAL A 396 -17.28 18.61 -21.44
CA VAL A 396 -16.84 17.77 -22.56
C VAL A 396 -17.84 17.98 -23.70
N PHE A 397 -17.37 18.61 -24.77
CA PHE A 397 -18.18 18.96 -25.93
C PHE A 397 -18.12 17.85 -26.98
N ALA A 398 -19.20 17.72 -27.75
CA ALA A 398 -19.30 16.76 -28.85
C ALA A 398 -18.27 17.00 -29.98
N ASP A 399 -17.73 18.22 -30.08
CA ASP A 399 -16.73 18.58 -31.09
C ASP A 399 -15.29 18.17 -30.76
N GLY A 400 -15.07 17.50 -29.61
CA GLY A 400 -13.75 17.09 -29.15
C GLY A 400 -13.11 18.04 -28.14
N THR A 401 -13.76 19.17 -27.82
CA THR A 401 -13.22 20.13 -26.85
C THR A 401 -13.50 19.69 -25.41
N VAL A 402 -12.52 19.87 -24.52
CA VAL A 402 -12.70 19.75 -23.06
C VAL A 402 -12.27 21.04 -22.38
N ASN A 403 -13.19 21.70 -21.66
CA ASN A 403 -12.89 22.94 -20.96
C ASN A 403 -12.97 22.76 -19.45
N LEU A 404 -11.93 23.15 -18.73
CA LEU A 404 -12.00 23.46 -17.31
C LEU A 404 -12.39 24.93 -17.15
N GLU A 405 -13.58 25.15 -16.62
CA GLU A 405 -14.17 26.46 -16.41
C GLU A 405 -14.38 26.71 -14.91
N LYS A 406 -14.23 27.98 -14.51
CA LYS A 406 -14.77 28.48 -13.24
C LYS A 406 -15.87 29.50 -13.49
N ALA A 407 -16.80 29.59 -12.56
CA ALA A 407 -17.70 30.71 -12.41
C ALA A 407 -17.44 31.35 -11.04
N ASP A 408 -17.10 32.63 -11.03
CA ASP A 408 -16.90 33.44 -9.82
C ASP A 408 -17.85 34.63 -9.89
N SER A 409 -18.82 34.67 -8.97
CA SER A 409 -19.87 35.70 -8.95
C SER A 409 -20.60 35.83 -10.30
N GLY A 410 -20.82 34.70 -10.98
CA GLY A 410 -21.53 34.60 -12.26
C GLY A 410 -20.64 34.84 -13.49
N SER A 411 -19.41 35.33 -13.32
CA SER A 411 -18.46 35.50 -14.41
C SER A 411 -17.79 34.17 -14.75
N VAL A 412 -18.03 33.67 -15.97
CA VAL A 412 -17.47 32.40 -16.43
C VAL A 412 -16.16 32.63 -17.18
N SER A 413 -15.11 31.89 -16.81
CA SER A 413 -13.83 31.87 -17.51
C SER A 413 -13.36 30.44 -17.73
N THR A 414 -12.94 30.12 -18.96
CA THR A 414 -12.15 28.92 -19.26
C THR A 414 -10.72 29.16 -18.80
N VAL A 415 -10.22 28.33 -17.88
CA VAL A 415 -8.85 28.43 -17.36
C VAL A 415 -7.89 27.45 -18.03
N VAL A 416 -8.40 26.30 -18.46
CA VAL A 416 -7.65 25.31 -19.24
C VAL A 416 -8.58 24.77 -20.33
N SER A 417 -8.07 24.65 -21.54
CA SER A 417 -8.75 24.05 -22.70
C SER A 417 -7.89 22.90 -23.20
N GLY A 418 -8.51 21.74 -23.39
CA GLY A 418 -7.88 20.54 -23.93
C GLY A 418 -8.79 19.86 -24.95
N SER A 419 -8.45 18.63 -25.28
CA SER A 419 -9.20 17.82 -26.24
C SER A 419 -9.36 16.38 -25.80
N TRP A 420 -10.40 15.72 -26.31
CA TRP A 420 -10.61 14.28 -26.23
C TRP A 420 -10.82 13.70 -27.64
N SER A 421 -10.55 12.41 -27.80
CA SER A 421 -10.81 11.73 -29.07
C SER A 421 -12.31 11.50 -29.23
N VAL A 422 -12.92 12.12 -30.24
CA VAL A 422 -14.38 12.03 -30.47
C VAL A 422 -14.74 10.64 -31.01
N ASP A 423 -14.92 9.69 -30.10
CA ASP A 423 -15.21 8.30 -30.42
C ASP A 423 -16.14 7.64 -29.38
N THR A 424 -16.07 6.32 -29.25
CA THR A 424 -16.91 5.50 -28.34
C THR A 424 -16.06 4.70 -27.35
N ALA A 425 -14.76 4.97 -27.28
CA ALA A 425 -13.88 4.38 -26.29
C ALA A 425 -14.22 4.92 -24.90
N SER A 426 -13.73 4.21 -23.88
CA SER A 426 -13.74 4.74 -22.52
C SER A 426 -12.68 5.83 -22.39
N HIS A 427 -13.08 6.95 -21.81
CA HIS A 427 -12.22 8.10 -21.54
C HIS A 427 -12.19 8.41 -20.05
N THR A 428 -11.11 9.07 -19.62
CA THR A 428 -10.93 9.54 -18.25
C THR A 428 -10.72 11.04 -18.24
N ILE A 429 -11.48 11.75 -17.40
CA ILE A 429 -11.22 13.16 -17.06
C ILE A 429 -10.83 13.26 -15.59
N LYS A 430 -9.74 13.97 -15.31
CA LYS A 430 -9.32 14.30 -13.93
C LYS A 430 -9.21 15.81 -13.75
N PHE A 431 -9.75 16.28 -12.63
CA PHE A 431 -9.53 17.61 -12.08
C PHE A 431 -8.65 17.46 -10.84
N VAL A 432 -7.48 18.10 -10.83
CA VAL A 432 -6.58 18.11 -9.67
C VAL A 432 -6.54 19.51 -9.11
N ARG A 433 -6.64 19.66 -7.79
CA ARG A 433 -6.38 20.92 -7.09
C ARG A 433 -5.35 20.67 -6.00
N SER A 434 -4.16 21.24 -6.14
CA SER A 434 -3.04 21.03 -5.21
C SER A 434 -2.25 22.31 -4.96
N LYS A 435 -1.55 22.37 -3.82
CA LYS A 435 -0.74 23.52 -3.39
C LYS A 435 0.59 23.65 -4.13
N ASP A 436 1.02 22.59 -4.82
CA ASP A 436 2.36 22.54 -5.43
C ASP A 436 2.31 22.29 -6.94
N ILE A 437 1.18 22.56 -7.60
CA ILE A 437 1.01 22.33 -9.04
C ILE A 437 2.00 23.13 -9.90
N ASP A 438 2.43 24.31 -9.43
CA ASP A 438 3.40 25.17 -10.14
C ASP A 438 4.83 25.09 -9.56
N GLY A 439 5.05 24.20 -8.57
CA GLY A 439 6.32 24.09 -7.86
C GLY A 439 6.66 25.26 -6.93
N ASN A 440 5.77 26.23 -6.75
CA ASN A 440 6.01 27.45 -5.97
C ASN A 440 5.11 27.60 -4.74
N GLY A 441 4.38 26.55 -4.34
CA GLY A 441 3.48 26.57 -3.20
C GLY A 441 2.15 27.31 -3.43
N ASN A 442 1.83 27.66 -4.68
CA ASN A 442 0.53 28.25 -5.03
C ASN A 442 -0.51 27.17 -5.29
N ILE A 443 -1.75 27.41 -4.84
CA ILE A 443 -2.83 26.51 -5.19
C ILE A 443 -3.14 26.61 -6.69
N GLY A 444 -2.87 25.51 -7.39
CA GLY A 444 -3.17 25.34 -8.80
C GLY A 444 -4.29 24.36 -9.04
N VAL A 445 -4.77 24.37 -10.27
CA VAL A 445 -5.68 23.38 -10.84
C VAL A 445 -5.07 22.79 -12.09
N GLU A 446 -5.32 21.51 -12.33
CA GLU A 446 -4.88 20.79 -13.53
C GLU A 446 -6.06 20.04 -14.15
N LEU A 447 -6.13 20.08 -15.48
CA LEU A 447 -7.01 19.24 -16.27
C LEU A 447 -6.19 18.12 -16.91
N ILE A 448 -6.58 16.87 -16.69
CA ILE A 448 -5.97 15.70 -17.31
C ILE A 448 -7.06 14.95 -18.09
N VAL A 449 -6.77 14.60 -19.33
CA VAL A 449 -7.64 13.79 -20.19
C VAL A 449 -6.86 12.58 -20.67
N ASP A 450 -7.40 11.38 -20.46
CA ASP A 450 -6.80 10.09 -20.84
C ASP A 450 -5.33 9.95 -20.39
N GLY A 451 -5.07 10.38 -19.15
CA GLY A 451 -3.74 10.34 -18.54
C GLY A 451 -2.79 11.45 -19.00
N THR A 452 -3.19 12.27 -19.97
CA THR A 452 -2.38 13.38 -20.50
C THR A 452 -2.82 14.71 -19.92
N SER A 453 -1.89 15.44 -19.30
CA SER A 453 -2.13 16.81 -18.84
C SER A 453 -2.48 17.71 -20.02
N GLN A 454 -3.60 18.42 -19.91
CA GLN A 454 -4.06 19.42 -20.88
C GLN A 454 -3.60 20.83 -20.50
N GLY A 455 -3.06 20.99 -19.28
CA GLY A 455 -2.55 22.25 -18.77
C GLY A 455 -2.89 22.47 -17.30
N THR A 456 -2.15 23.39 -16.70
CA THR A 456 -2.32 23.86 -15.33
C THR A 456 -2.68 25.35 -15.32
N ALA A 457 -3.41 25.77 -14.29
CA ALA A 457 -3.68 27.17 -14.02
C ALA A 457 -3.56 27.43 -12.51
N THR A 458 -3.08 28.61 -12.12
CA THR A 458 -3.11 29.04 -10.72
C THR A 458 -4.36 29.85 -10.47
N ASP A 459 -5.08 29.55 -9.38
CA ASP A 459 -6.29 30.29 -9.02
C ASP A 459 -6.53 30.29 -7.51
N THR A 460 -6.96 31.44 -7.00
CA THR A 460 -7.26 31.64 -5.58
C THR A 460 -8.74 31.43 -5.26
N PHE A 461 -9.60 31.36 -6.29
CA PHE A 461 -11.04 31.18 -6.13
C PHE A 461 -11.39 29.77 -5.66
N VAL A 462 -12.03 29.70 -4.49
CA VAL A 462 -12.61 28.47 -3.94
C VAL A 462 -14.02 28.79 -3.48
N PRO A 463 -15.04 28.36 -4.24
CA PRO A 463 -16.41 28.45 -3.74
C PRO A 463 -16.52 27.56 -2.50
N GLN A 464 -17.36 27.93 -1.52
CA GLN A 464 -17.64 27.00 -0.43
C GLN A 464 -18.33 25.79 -1.04
N PRO A 465 -17.71 24.60 -1.02
CA PRO A 465 -18.36 23.45 -1.62
C PRO A 465 -19.63 23.21 -0.82
N ASP A 466 -20.78 23.30 -1.49
CA ASP A 466 -22.05 22.88 -0.96
C ASP A 466 -22.49 21.59 -1.65
N LEU A 467 -22.11 21.37 -2.92
CA LEU A 467 -22.65 20.28 -3.76
C LEU A 467 -21.65 19.73 -4.79
N ARG A 468 -21.98 18.53 -5.29
CA ARG A 468 -21.44 17.95 -6.54
C ARG A 468 -22.60 17.58 -7.45
N ASP A 469 -22.40 17.67 -8.75
CA ASP A 469 -23.40 17.23 -9.71
C ASP A 469 -22.78 16.84 -11.06
N ILE A 470 -23.41 15.85 -11.68
CA ILE A 470 -23.17 15.48 -13.07
C ILE A 470 -24.38 15.98 -13.86
N ARG A 471 -24.09 16.76 -14.90
CA ARG A 471 -25.11 17.32 -15.79
C ARG A 471 -24.84 16.85 -17.21
N TYR A 472 -25.86 16.30 -17.83
CA TYR A 472 -25.84 15.97 -19.24
C TYR A 472 -26.83 16.88 -19.96
N TYR A 473 -26.35 17.62 -20.96
CA TYR A 473 -27.16 18.60 -21.68
C TYR A 473 -27.47 18.05 -23.07
N SER A 474 -28.61 17.37 -23.25
CA SER A 474 -29.21 17.06 -24.55
C SER A 474 -28.21 16.70 -25.65
N MET A 475 -27.26 15.80 -25.38
CA MET A 475 -26.44 15.26 -26.45
C MET A 475 -27.27 14.21 -27.21
N ASP A 476 -26.89 13.92 -28.43
CA ASP A 476 -27.53 12.94 -29.32
C ASP A 476 -27.01 11.51 -29.09
N ALA A 477 -26.25 11.29 -28.01
CA ALA A 477 -25.59 10.03 -27.70
C ALA A 477 -25.76 9.64 -26.23
N ASP A 478 -26.11 8.38 -25.95
CA ASP A 478 -26.20 7.88 -24.59
C ASP A 478 -24.82 7.95 -23.92
N LEU A 479 -24.76 8.53 -22.72
CA LEU A 479 -23.54 8.67 -21.92
C LEU A 479 -23.59 7.71 -20.74
N HIS A 480 -22.54 6.91 -20.59
CA HIS A 480 -22.33 6.02 -19.46
C HIS A 480 -21.18 6.57 -18.63
N ILE A 481 -21.43 6.91 -17.37
CA ILE A 481 -20.37 7.17 -16.39
C ILE A 481 -20.11 5.85 -15.66
N GLN A 482 -18.92 5.31 -15.81
CA GLN A 482 -18.54 3.99 -15.27
C GLN A 482 -18.01 4.10 -13.84
N THR A 483 -17.24 5.16 -13.57
CA THR A 483 -16.65 5.37 -12.25
C THR A 483 -16.69 6.85 -11.89
N VAL A 484 -16.97 7.14 -10.62
CA VAL A 484 -16.72 8.46 -10.02
C VAL A 484 -15.81 8.26 -8.82
N ARG A 485 -14.67 8.96 -8.80
CA ARG A 485 -13.75 8.92 -7.67
C ARG A 485 -13.31 10.30 -7.23
N GLU A 486 -13.21 10.46 -5.92
CA GLU A 486 -12.61 11.61 -5.25
C GLU A 486 -11.52 11.12 -4.29
N THR A 487 -10.35 11.72 -4.38
CA THR A 487 -9.25 11.53 -3.43
C THR A 487 -8.91 12.87 -2.80
N ARG A 488 -9.00 12.96 -1.47
CA ARG A 488 -8.69 14.20 -0.74
C ARG A 488 -7.23 14.21 -0.29
N GLU A 489 -6.56 15.34 -0.51
CA GLU A 489 -5.30 15.67 0.16
C GLU A 489 -5.64 16.44 1.45
N GLU A 490 -4.99 16.13 2.57
CA GLU A 490 -5.34 16.63 3.90
C GLU A 490 -5.64 18.14 3.94
N GLY A 491 -6.88 18.46 4.32
CA GLY A 491 -7.19 19.65 5.10
C GLY A 491 -7.55 19.18 6.50
N THR A 492 -6.88 19.73 7.51
CA THR A 492 -7.17 19.46 8.92
C THR A 492 -8.66 19.71 9.17
N TYR A 493 -9.42 18.67 9.53
CA TYR A 493 -10.71 18.88 10.17
C TYR A 493 -10.41 19.52 11.52
N ARG A 494 -10.83 20.77 11.70
CA ARG A 494 -11.01 21.36 13.03
C ARG A 494 -12.47 21.30 13.40
#